data_AF-S2L0U9-F1
#
_entry.id   AF-S2L0U9-F1
#
_cell.length_a   1.000
_cell.length_b   1.000
_cell.length_c   1.000
_cell.angle_alpha   90.00
_cell.angle_beta   90.00
_cell.angle_gamma   90.00
#
_symmetry.space_group_name_H-M   'P 1'
#
loop_
_entity.id
_entity.type
_entity.pdbx_description
1 polymer ?
#
loop_
_entity_poly.entity_id
_entity_poly.type
_entity_poly.pdbx_seq_one_letter_code
_entity_poly.pdbx_strand_id
1 'polypeptide(L)'
;MALAAIAKTVNVNGHWLLTGEGPILLEELYQPSNGKQDEKLLRSVIEAVEGVQERLGLKIEPPTKKADLILAIYEMYHNTGIQPDPAKMTRLIKATV
;
A
#
# COMPACT_ATOMS: atom_id res chain seq x y z
N MET A 1 15.13 20.74 -12.13
CA MET A 1 14.37 19.47 -12.07
C MET A 1 15.01 18.39 -12.96
N ALA A 2 16.30 18.07 -12.79
CA ALA A 2 16.97 17.05 -13.62
C ALA A 2 17.27 15.77 -12.83
N LEU A 3 17.76 15.92 -11.59
CA LEU A 3 18.22 14.80 -10.76
C LEU A 3 17.10 13.81 -10.39
N ALA A 4 15.91 14.30 -10.00
CA ALA A 4 14.77 13.45 -9.67
C ALA A 4 14.22 12.69 -10.90
N ALA A 5 14.32 13.27 -12.09
CA ALA A 5 13.93 12.61 -13.33
C ALA A 5 14.92 11.49 -13.68
N ILE A 6 16.23 11.76 -13.55
CA ILE A 6 17.28 10.77 -13.79
C ILE A 6 17.16 9.60 -12.81
N ALA A 7 17.01 9.88 -11.51
CA ALA A 7 16.83 8.85 -10.48
C ALA A 7 15.68 7.88 -10.80
N LYS A 8 14.56 8.43 -11.29
CA LYS A 8 13.39 7.64 -11.70
C LYS A 8 13.64 6.85 -12.99
N THR A 9 14.40 7.40 -13.93
CA THR A 9 14.77 6.70 -15.17
C THR A 9 15.76 5.57 -14.95
N VAL A 10 16.70 5.71 -14.01
CA VAL A 10 17.72 4.68 -13.69
C VAL A 10 17.32 3.77 -12.53
N ASN A 11 16.08 3.88 -12.05
CA ASN A 11 15.53 3.10 -10.94
C ASN A 11 16.34 3.19 -9.62
N VAL A 12 16.94 4.35 -9.35
CA VAL A 12 17.78 4.62 -8.18
C VAL A 12 16.96 5.32 -7.09
N ASN A 13 17.20 4.94 -5.84
CA ASN A 13 16.57 5.53 -4.67
C ASN A 13 16.99 7.00 -4.51
N GLY A 14 16.02 7.91 -4.63
CA GLY A 14 16.24 9.35 -4.47
C GLY A 14 16.72 9.75 -3.06
N HIS A 15 16.38 8.98 -2.02
CA HIS A 15 16.87 9.23 -0.67
C HIS A 15 18.38 8.99 -0.60
N TRP A 16 18.85 7.83 -1.10
CA TRP A 16 20.27 7.52 -1.18
C TRP A 16 21.06 8.55 -2.01
N LEU A 17 20.51 9.03 -3.13
CA LEU A 17 21.16 10.07 -3.94
C LEU A 17 21.40 11.38 -3.18
N LEU A 18 20.59 11.68 -2.17
CA LEU A 18 20.65 12.92 -1.41
C LEU A 18 21.45 12.79 -0.12
N THR A 19 21.42 11.61 0.52
CA THR A 19 22.00 11.41 1.85
C THR A 19 23.18 10.43 1.87
N GLY A 20 23.32 9.60 0.84
CA GLY A 20 24.22 8.45 0.82
C GLY A 20 23.76 7.28 1.70
N GLU A 21 22.58 7.38 2.32
CA GLU A 21 22.06 6.39 3.26
C GLU A 21 20.96 5.52 2.65
N GLY A 22 20.95 4.23 3.01
CA GLY A 22 19.95 3.25 2.57
C GLY A 22 20.28 2.55 1.25
N PRO A 23 19.33 1.74 0.72
CA PRO A 23 19.52 0.96 -0.50
C PRO A 23 19.67 1.85 -1.74
N ILE A 24 20.53 1.45 -2.66
CA ILE A 24 20.87 2.24 -3.87
C ILE A 24 19.74 2.12 -4.89
N LEU A 25 19.21 0.91 -5.07
CA LEU A 25 18.20 0.63 -6.08
C LEU A 25 16.81 0.68 -5.45
N LEU A 26 15.83 1.19 -6.21
CA LEU A 26 14.44 1.21 -5.75
C LEU A 26 13.90 -0.20 -5.53
N GLU A 27 14.31 -1.18 -6.34
CA GLU A 27 13.88 -2.58 -6.22
C GLU A 27 14.35 -3.26 -4.92
N GLU A 28 15.45 -2.80 -4.32
CA GLU A 28 15.93 -3.30 -3.02
C GLU A 28 15.03 -2.83 -1.85
N LEU A 29 14.26 -1.76 -2.05
CA LEU A 29 13.19 -1.38 -1.11
C LEU A 29 11.98 -2.31 -1.22
N TYR A 30 11.78 -2.92 -2.39
CA TYR A 30 10.72 -3.86 -2.68
C TYR A 30 11.25 -5.30 -2.60
N GLN A 31 11.83 -5.70 -1.47
CA GLN A 31 12.03 -7.12 -1.24
C GLN A 31 10.64 -7.79 -1.17
N PRO A 32 10.30 -8.70 -2.10
CA PRO A 32 9.07 -9.46 -1.96
C PRO A 32 9.18 -10.26 -0.66
N SER A 33 8.25 -10.02 0.27
CA SER A 33 8.06 -10.88 1.44
C SER A 33 8.00 -12.34 0.95
N ASN A 34 8.80 -13.21 1.56
CA ASN A 34 9.19 -14.55 1.10
C ASN A 34 8.03 -15.56 0.90
N GLY A 35 6.98 -15.23 0.14
CA GLY A 35 5.77 -16.03 -0.04
C GLY A 35 4.96 -16.26 1.24
N LYS A 36 5.35 -15.66 2.37
CA LYS A 36 4.65 -15.80 3.64
C LYS A 36 3.59 -14.72 3.72
N GLN A 37 2.33 -15.13 3.67
CA GLN A 37 1.18 -14.25 3.81
C GLN A 37 1.33 -13.43 5.10
N ASP A 38 1.34 -12.10 4.98
CA ASP A 38 1.46 -11.22 6.13
C ASP A 38 0.09 -11.11 6.80
N GLU A 39 -0.19 -12.05 7.71
CA GLU A 39 -1.44 -12.12 8.47
C GLU A 39 -1.73 -10.82 9.24
N LYS A 40 -0.68 -10.13 9.70
CA LYS A 40 -0.81 -8.87 10.43
C LYS A 40 -1.28 -7.75 9.51
N LEU A 41 -0.72 -7.68 8.30
CA LEU A 41 -1.17 -6.75 7.28
C LEU A 41 -2.62 -7.06 6.87
N LEU A 42 -2.94 -8.32 6.58
CA LEU A 42 -4.29 -8.72 6.18
C LEU A 42 -5.33 -8.34 7.23
N ARG A 43 -5.04 -8.63 8.51
CA ARG A 43 -5.90 -8.22 9.63
C ARG A 43 -6.08 -6.70 9.68
N SER A 44 -5.00 -5.94 9.54
CA SER A 44 -5.04 -4.47 9.57
C SER A 44 -5.89 -3.90 8.42
N VAL A 45 -5.81 -4.50 7.23
CA VAL A 45 -6.63 -4.10 6.07
C VAL A 45 -8.11 -4.38 6.32
N ILE A 46 -8.45 -5.56 6.85
CA ILE A 46 -9.84 -5.90 7.17
C ILE A 46 -10.40 -4.93 8.20
N GLU A 47 -9.72 -4.75 9.34
CA GLU A 47 -10.16 -3.85 10.42
C GLU A 47 -10.37 -2.42 9.92
N ALA A 48 -9.52 -1.95 9.01
CA ALA A 48 -9.67 -0.63 8.41
C ALA A 48 -10.86 -0.51 7.46
N VAL A 49 -11.10 -1.52 6.62
CA VAL A 49 -12.26 -1.54 5.72
C VAL A 49 -13.56 -1.56 6.53
N GLU A 50 -13.66 -2.41 7.55
CA GLU A 50 -14.81 -2.44 8.45
C GLU A 50 -14.97 -1.11 9.20
N GLY A 51 -13.88 -0.56 9.74
CA GLY A 51 -13.92 0.70 10.48
C GLY A 51 -14.37 1.89 9.63
N VAL A 52 -14.04 1.91 8.34
CA VAL A 52 -14.52 2.95 7.41
C VAL A 52 -16.00 2.74 7.07
N GLN A 53 -16.44 1.50 6.86
CA GLN A 53 -17.84 1.17 6.64
C GLN A 53 -18.71 1.63 7.82
N GLU A 54 -18.30 1.31 9.05
CA GLU A 54 -18.99 1.71 10.27
C GLU A 54 -19.02 3.23 10.43
N ARG A 55 -17.87 3.92 10.30
CA ARG A 55 -17.78 5.38 10.47
C ARG A 55 -18.60 6.17 9.45
N LEU A 56 -18.73 5.66 8.24
CA LEU A 56 -19.43 6.34 7.15
C LEU A 56 -20.87 5.84 6.95
N GLY A 57 -21.31 4.83 7.71
CA GLY A 57 -22.59 4.17 7.49
C GLY A 57 -22.73 3.56 6.10
N LEU A 58 -21.60 3.17 5.48
CA LEU A 58 -21.55 2.59 4.14
C LEU A 58 -21.51 1.08 4.22
N LYS A 59 -22.24 0.41 3.32
CA LYS A 59 -22.20 -1.04 3.18
C LYS A 59 -21.71 -1.40 1.78
N ILE A 60 -20.55 -2.05 1.69
CA ILE A 60 -20.05 -2.55 0.40
C ILE A 60 -20.76 -3.86 0.11
N GLU A 61 -21.69 -3.81 -0.83
CA GLU A 61 -22.42 -4.96 -1.36
C GLU A 61 -22.15 -5.06 -2.87
N PRO A 62 -22.07 -6.26 -3.45
CA PRO A 62 -22.14 -7.58 -2.80
C PRO A 62 -20.84 -7.96 -2.03
N PRO A 63 -20.85 -9.03 -1.21
CA PRO A 63 -19.68 -9.48 -0.45
C PRO A 63 -18.45 -9.75 -1.31
N THR A 64 -18.64 -10.15 -2.57
CA THR A 64 -17.55 -10.35 -3.54
C THR A 64 -16.78 -9.05 -3.80
N LYS A 65 -17.46 -7.91 -3.98
CA LYS A 65 -16.79 -6.60 -4.13
C LYS A 65 -15.97 -6.22 -2.91
N LYS A 66 -16.45 -6.58 -1.70
CA LYS A 66 -15.73 -6.32 -0.46
C LYS A 66 -14.45 -7.15 -0.39
N ALA A 67 -14.52 -8.43 -0.75
CA ALA A 67 -13.36 -9.30 -0.84
C ALA A 67 -12.33 -8.79 -1.85
N ASP A 68 -12.77 -8.40 -3.05
CA ASP A 68 -11.91 -7.85 -4.10
C ASP A 68 -11.20 -6.56 -3.64
N LEU A 69 -11.91 -5.68 -2.92
CA LEU A 69 -11.33 -4.47 -2.36
C LEU A 69 -10.27 -4.78 -1.29
N ILE A 70 -10.56 -5.71 -0.38
CA ILE A 70 -9.61 -6.14 0.66
C ILE A 70 -8.35 -6.74 0.01
N LEU A 71 -8.51 -7.57 -1.00
CA LEU A 71 -7.40 -8.17 -1.76
C LEU A 71 -6.57 -7.08 -2.46
N ALA A 72 -7.20 -6.16 -3.17
CA ALA A 72 -6.50 -5.08 -3.87
C ALA A 72 -5.71 -4.19 -2.91
N ILE A 73 -6.29 -3.86 -1.75
CA ILE A 73 -5.58 -3.07 -0.72
C ILE A 73 -4.42 -3.89 -0.13
N TYR A 74 -4.65 -5.16 0.19
CA TYR A 74 -3.61 -6.04 0.70
C TYR A 74 -2.43 -6.15 -0.27
N GLU A 75 -2.67 -6.46 -1.54
CA GLU A 75 -1.63 -6.55 -2.57
C GLU A 75 -0.87 -5.23 -2.74
N MET A 76 -1.56 -4.10 -2.67
CA MET A 76 -0.94 -2.78 -2.77
C MET A 76 0.07 -2.51 -1.64
N TYR A 77 -0.18 -3.02 -0.44
CA TYR A 77 0.72 -2.80 0.70
C TYR A 77 1.71 -3.96 0.93
N HIS A 78 1.37 -5.17 0.48
CA HIS A 78 2.12 -6.41 0.74
C HIS A 78 3.61 -6.32 0.37
N ASN A 79 3.91 -5.69 -0.76
CA ASN A 79 5.28 -5.60 -1.27
C ASN A 79 5.99 -4.29 -0.87
N THR A 80 5.32 -3.39 -0.16
CA THR A 80 5.84 -2.05 0.14
C THR A 80 6.52 -1.94 1.49
N GLY A 81 6.24 -2.87 2.42
CA GLY A 81 6.65 -2.75 3.83
C GLY A 81 6.02 -1.56 4.57
N ILE A 82 5.13 -0.81 3.93
CA ILE A 82 4.46 0.36 4.49
C ILE A 82 3.11 -0.07 5.06
N GLN A 83 2.79 0.38 6.28
CA GLN A 83 1.48 0.13 6.85
C GLN A 83 0.38 0.96 6.17
N PRO A 84 -0.84 0.41 6.01
CA PRO A 84 -1.94 1.14 5.40
C PRO A 84 -2.29 2.43 6.15
N ASP A 85 -2.23 3.56 5.46
CA ASP A 85 -2.65 4.86 6.01
C ASP A 85 -4.20 4.94 6.05
N PRO A 86 -4.82 5.12 7.23
CA PRO A 86 -6.27 5.23 7.39
C PRO A 86 -6.93 6.30 6.50
N ALA A 87 -6.25 7.42 6.25
CA ALA A 87 -6.77 8.50 5.42
C ALA A 87 -6.81 8.10 3.93
N LYS A 88 -5.77 7.39 3.47
CA LYS A 88 -5.72 6.85 2.10
C LYS A 88 -6.75 5.74 1.90
N MET A 89 -6.90 4.85 2.88
CA MET A 89 -7.92 3.79 2.84
C MET A 89 -9.34 4.35 2.76
N THR A 90 -9.63 5.40 3.54
CA THR A 90 -10.93 6.08 3.48
C THR A 90 -11.23 6.63 2.08
N ARG A 91 -10.23 7.21 1.40
CA ARG A 91 -10.39 7.71 0.02
C ARG A 91 -10.60 6.59 -0.98
N LEU A 92 -9.86 5.49 -0.86
CA LEU A 92 -10.00 4.32 -1.74
C LEU A 92 -11.39 3.70 -1.61
N ILE A 93 -11.85 3.47 -0.38
CA ILE A 93 -13.17 2.88 -0.12
C ILE A 93 -14.30 3.77 -0.66
N LYS A 94 -14.19 5.09 -0.48
CA LYS A 94 -15.16 6.05 -1.05
C LYS A 94 -15.19 6.07 -2.58
N ALA A 95 -14.10 5.71 -3.25
CA ALA A 95 -14.05 5.65 -4.71
C ALA A 95 -14.64 4.35 -5.27
N THR A 96 -14.86 3.34 -4.43
CA THR A 96 -15.36 2.00 -4.83
C THR A 96 -16.83 1.76 -4.48
N VAL A 97 -17.39 2.54 -3.54
CA VAL A 97 -18.81 2.53 -3.15
C VAL A 97 -19.66 3.35 -4.12
#